data_AF-A0A2N3EGC9-F1
#
_entry.id   AF-A0A2N3EGC9-F1
#
_cell.length_a   1.000
_cell.length_b   1.000
_cell.length_c   1.000
_cell.angle_alpha   90.00
_cell.angle_beta   90.00
_cell.angle_gamma   90.00
#
_symmetry.space_group_name_H-M   'P 1'
#
loop_
_entity.id
_entity.type
_entity.pdbx_description
1 polymer ?
#
loop_
_entity_poly.entity_id
_entity_poly.type
_entity_poly.pdbx_seq_one_letter_code
_entity_poly.pdbx_strand_id
1 'polypeptide(L)' 'MTEVDVHDARRFRNALGWFTTGVAVVTTRVRGGEPIGITVNSFSSVSLDP' A
#
# COMPACT_ATOMS: atom_id res chain seq x y z
N MET A 1 -29.77 0.45 18.16
CA MET A 1 -28.55 -0.38 18.13
C MET A 1 -28.13 -0.46 16.68
N THR A 2 -27.30 0.46 16.21
CA THR A 2 -26.89 0.54 14.79
C THR A 2 -25.94 -0.61 14.47
N GLU A 3 -26.27 -1.36 13.42
CA GLU A 3 -25.41 -2.39 12.84
C GLU A 3 -23.99 -1.85 12.63
N VAL A 4 -23.00 -2.64 13.03
CA VAL A 4 -21.62 -2.39 12.64
C VAL A 4 -21.47 -2.89 11.21
N ASP A 5 -21.48 -1.96 10.25
CA ASP A 5 -21.22 -2.21 8.83
C ASP A 5 -19.81 -2.80 8.65
N VAL A 6 -19.71 -3.92 7.94
CA VAL A 6 -18.47 -4.62 7.55
C VAL A 6 -17.56 -3.71 6.68
N HIS A 7 -18.06 -2.54 6.25
CA HIS A 7 -17.45 -1.67 5.27
C HIS A 7 -17.19 -0.21 5.72
N ASP A 8 -16.91 0.06 7.00
CA ASP A 8 -16.29 1.37 7.35
C ASP A 8 -14.81 1.41 6.94
N ALA A 9 -14.59 1.49 5.61
CA ALA A 9 -13.28 1.56 4.98
C ALA A 9 -12.43 2.72 5.52
N ARG A 10 -13.07 3.78 6.04
CA ARG A 10 -12.35 4.91 6.66
C ARG A 10 -11.78 4.51 8.02
N ARG A 11 -12.56 3.82 8.87
CA ARG A 11 -12.04 3.30 10.15
C ARG A 11 -10.89 2.34 9.93
N PHE A 12 -11.01 1.42 8.97
CA PHE A 12 -9.95 0.48 8.65
C PHE A 12 -8.68 1.19 8.14
N ARG A 13 -8.81 2.12 7.18
CA ARG A 13 -7.69 2.93 6.69
C ARG A 13 -7.02 3.73 7.81
N ASN A 14 -7.81 4.31 8.71
CA ASN A 14 -7.28 5.06 9.85
C ASN A 14 -6.48 4.14 10.77
N ALA A 15 -6.96 2.92 11.05
CA ALA A 15 -6.23 1.95 11.86
C ALA A 15 -4.88 1.55 11.23
N LEU A 16 -4.84 1.32 9.90
CA LEU A 16 -3.59 1.03 9.19
C LEU A 16 -2.59 2.20 9.24
N GLY A 17 -3.09 3.44 9.23
CA GLY A 17 -2.25 4.65 9.29
C GLY A 17 -1.44 4.82 10.59
N TRP A 18 -1.72 4.02 11.63
CA TRP A 18 -0.95 4.05 12.87
C TRP A 18 0.40 3.33 12.75
N PHE A 19 0.55 2.43 11.77
CA PHE A 19 1.83 1.82 11.46
C PHE A 19 2.62 2.75 10.53
N THR A 20 3.60 3.47 11.09
CA THR A 20 4.42 4.42 10.33
C THR A 20 5.35 3.68 9.36
N THR A 21 5.40 4.13 8.11
CA THR A 21 6.22 3.55 7.04
C THR A 21 7.05 4.62 6.36
N GLY A 22 8.08 4.20 5.61
CA GLY A 22 8.64 5.03 4.55
C GLY A 22 7.68 5.15 3.35
N VAL A 23 8.11 5.86 2.32
CA VAL A 23 7.42 5.94 1.02
C VAL A 23 8.38 5.44 -0.06
N ALA A 24 7.90 4.52 -0.88
CA ALA A 24 8.59 3.98 -2.03
C ALA A 24 7.88 4.38 -3.33
N VAL A 25 8.64 4.47 -4.43
CA VAL A 25 8.07 4.59 -5.78
C VAL A 25 8.42 3.30 -6.52
N VAL A 26 7.40 2.47 -6.77
CA VAL A 26 7.54 1.28 -7.60
C VAL A 26 7.46 1.71 -9.05
N THR A 27 8.42 1.30 -9.87
CA THR A 27 8.48 1.65 -11.29
C THR A 27 8.55 0.40 -12.15
N THR A 28 8.00 0.48 -13.36
CA THR A 28 8.15 -0.55 -14.39
C THR A 28 8.01 0.07 -15.77
N ARG A 29 8.11 -0.74 -16.82
CA ARG A 29 7.81 -0.35 -18.20
C ARG A 29 6.67 -1.21 -18.71
N VAL A 30 5.71 -0.60 -19.40
CA VAL A 30 4.67 -1.37 -20.11
C VAL A 30 5.26 -2.08 -21.31
N ARG A 31 4.48 -2.94 -21.99
CA ARG A 31 4.93 -3.73 -23.15
C ARG A 31 5.57 -2.91 -24.29
N GLY A 32 5.29 -1.60 -24.37
CA GLY A 32 5.88 -0.67 -25.34
C GLY A 32 7.12 0.09 -24.85
N GLY A 33 7.66 -0.21 -23.66
CA GLY A 33 8.84 0.46 -23.09
C GLY A 33 8.54 1.77 -22.34
N GLU A 34 7.33 2.31 -22.46
CA GLU A 34 6.90 3.52 -21.75
C GLU A 34 7.01 3.31 -20.22
N PRO A 35 7.72 4.19 -19.49
CA PRO A 35 7.89 4.06 -18.05
C PRO A 35 6.59 4.42 -17.31
N ILE A 36 6.27 3.65 -16.28
CA ILE A 36 5.18 3.93 -15.35
C ILE A 36 5.68 3.82 -13.91
N GLY A 37 5.05 4.56 -13.00
CA GLY A 37 5.38 4.54 -11.58
C GLY A 37 4.14 4.67 -10.69
N ILE A 38 4.23 4.11 -9.49
CA ILE A 38 3.22 4.21 -8.44
C ILE A 38 3.90 4.49 -7.09
N THR A 39 3.38 5.49 -6.38
CA THR A 39 3.76 5.75 -4.99
C THR A 39 3.09 4.72 -4.08
N VAL A 40 3.87 4.01 -3.28
CA VAL A 40 3.38 3.04 -2.30
C VAL A 40 4.05 3.29 -0.96
N ASN A 41 3.32 3.08 0.13
CA ASN A 41 3.88 3.10 1.48
C ASN A 41 3.78 1.72 2.16
N SER A 42 3.21 0.71 1.49
CA SER A 42 3.00 -0.64 1.99
C SER A 42 4.17 -1.61 1.70
N PHE A 43 5.39 -1.08 1.52
CA PHE A 43 6.58 -1.89 1.22
C PHE A 43 7.15 -2.55 2.47
N SER A 44 7.64 -3.80 2.36
CA SER A 44 8.35 -4.50 3.43
C SER A 44 9.45 -5.41 2.89
N SER A 45 10.59 -5.50 3.59
CA SER A 45 11.69 -6.43 3.27
C SER A 45 11.35 -7.85 3.72
N VAL A 46 11.60 -8.84 2.87
CA VAL A 46 11.24 -10.24 3.14
C VAL A 46 12.43 -11.10 3.53
N SER A 47 13.53 -11.05 2.75
CA SER A 47 14.68 -11.94 2.94
C SER A 47 16.00 -11.18 2.76
N LEU A 48 17.05 -11.67 3.43
CA LEU A 48 18.43 -11.18 3.32
C LEU A 48 19.32 -12.10 2.48
N ASP A 49 18.96 -13.37 2.33
CA ASP A 49 19.62 -14.38 1.51
C ASP A 49 18.51 -15.26 0.95
N PRO A 50 18.19 -15.16 -0.35
CA PRO A 50 16.82 -15.19 -0.87
C PRO A 50 15.93 -16.26 -0.24
#